data_AF-A0A419E141-F1
#
_entry.id   AF-A0A419E141-F1
#
_cell.length_a   1.000
_cell.length_b   1.000
_cell.length_c   1.000
_cell.angle_alpha   90.00
_cell.angle_beta   90.00
_cell.angle_gamma   90.00
#
_symmetry.space_group_name_H-M   'P 1'
#
loop_
_entity.id
_entity.type
_entity.pdbx_description
1 polymer ?
#
loop_
_entity_poly.entity_id
_entity_poly.type
_entity_poly.pdbx_seq_one_letter_code
_entity_poly.pdbx_strand_id
1 'polypeptide(L)'
;MRPCGRKEIDRRLGKTGRRIRAGSGGATPMRLFKQLLIVFAVLAVLAGALLLFTYDIIKIEWVSFMGIQPSFTNMEQPLPVPARSIPVEGVAYIPGMGAPTNPVEADAASVTRGAQLFAIHCAMCHGAAGDGAGQLAALLANKPANLTLPIVQNKSDGALFLTITLGIEGRMPALNENLLVRERWDVVNFLRTLAAP
;
A
#
# COMPACT_ATOMS: atom_id res chain seq x y z
N MET A 1 -11.34 110.75 29.74
CA MET A 1 -11.83 110.35 28.40
C MET A 1 -12.03 108.85 28.39
N ARG A 2 -13.28 108.37 28.28
CA ARG A 2 -13.59 107.02 27.77
C ARG A 2 -13.76 107.14 26.24
N PRO A 3 -13.64 106.05 25.49
CA PRO A 3 -14.88 105.43 25.00
C PRO A 3 -14.88 103.90 24.95
N CYS A 4 -16.11 103.35 24.93
CA CYS A 4 -16.66 102.19 24.20
C CYS A 4 -15.79 100.94 23.97
N GLY A 5 -16.23 99.69 24.16
CA GLY A 5 -17.56 99.10 24.33
C GLY A 5 -17.71 97.83 23.46
N ARG A 6 -18.18 96.71 24.05
CA ARG A 6 -18.92 95.56 23.44
C ARG A 6 -18.17 94.66 22.43
N LYS A 7 -18.21 93.31 22.46
CA LYS A 7 -19.19 92.32 22.95
C LYS A 7 -18.51 91.00 23.35
N GLU A 8 -18.84 90.54 24.56
CA GLU A 8 -19.39 89.23 24.92
C GLU A 8 -19.52 88.14 23.83
N ILE A 9 -18.81 87.02 23.99
CA ILE A 9 -19.36 85.66 23.77
C ILE A 9 -18.84 84.79 24.92
N ASP A 10 -19.74 84.54 25.87
CA ASP A 10 -19.60 83.56 26.93
C ASP A 10 -20.03 82.18 26.39
N ARG A 11 -19.15 81.18 26.46
CA ARG A 11 -19.58 79.77 26.45
C ARG A 11 -18.59 78.86 27.18
N ARG A 12 -18.74 78.87 28.51
CA ARG A 12 -18.96 77.70 29.37
C ARG A 12 -18.07 76.45 29.20
N LEU A 13 -17.47 76.16 30.35
CA LEU A 13 -17.39 74.85 31.04
C LEU A 13 -16.25 73.91 30.66
N GLY A 14 -15.49 73.54 31.70
CA GLY A 14 -14.77 72.28 31.71
C GLY A 14 -13.66 72.17 32.73
N LYS A 15 -14.00 72.11 34.01
CA LYS A 15 -13.13 71.59 35.09
C LYS A 15 -12.33 70.39 34.58
N THR A 16 -11.05 70.57 34.29
CA THR A 16 -10.12 69.45 34.10
C THR A 16 -8.77 69.83 34.68
N GLY A 17 -8.69 69.74 36.01
CA GLY A 17 -7.42 69.49 36.66
C GLY A 17 -6.93 68.11 36.21
N ARG A 18 -5.86 68.08 35.42
CA ARG A 18 -5.00 66.89 35.33
C ARG A 18 -3.56 67.34 35.49
N ARG A 19 -3.03 67.07 36.68
CA ARG A 19 -1.61 67.19 37.00
C ARG A 19 -0.82 66.46 35.92
N ILE A 20 0.10 67.17 35.28
CA ILE A 20 1.21 66.54 34.58
C ILE A 20 2.04 65.84 35.67
N ARG A 21 1.90 64.51 35.77
CA ARG A 21 2.81 63.67 36.55
C ARG A 21 3.77 63.05 35.55
N ALA A 22 4.95 63.67 35.42
CA ALA A 22 6.13 62.97 34.94
C ALA A 22 6.42 61.84 35.94
N GLY A 23 6.02 60.63 35.57
CA GLY A 23 6.32 59.38 36.28
C GLY A 23 7.36 58.63 35.50
N SER A 24 8.62 58.86 35.85
CA SER A 24 9.79 58.08 35.47
C SER A 24 9.55 56.59 35.72
N GLY A 25 9.44 55.82 34.63
CA GLY A 25 9.36 54.37 34.66
C GLY A 25 10.27 53.78 33.61
N GLY A 26 11.53 54.23 33.55
CA GLY A 26 12.55 53.57 32.75
C GLY A 26 12.67 52.13 33.23
N ALA A 27 12.13 51.19 32.46
CA ALA A 27 12.44 49.79 32.63
C ALA A 27 13.97 49.68 32.60
N THR A 28 14.57 49.20 33.69
CA THR A 28 16.01 48.91 33.69
C THR A 28 16.29 48.01 32.49
N PRO A 29 17.37 48.25 31.71
CA PRO A 29 17.62 47.52 30.46
C PRO A 29 17.55 46.01 30.65
N MET A 30 17.89 45.54 31.85
CA MET A 30 17.83 44.14 32.28
C MET A 30 16.40 43.57 32.47
N ARG A 31 15.37 44.37 32.73
CA ARG A 31 13.96 43.91 32.80
C ARG A 31 13.34 43.77 31.41
N LEU A 32 13.60 44.71 30.51
CA LEU A 32 13.15 44.65 29.13
C LEU A 32 13.80 43.48 28.40
N PHE A 33 15.11 43.27 28.61
CA PHE A 33 15.86 42.17 28.01
C PHE A 33 15.37 40.81 28.53
N LYS A 34 15.06 40.68 29.83
CA LYS A 34 14.47 39.46 30.39
C LYS A 34 13.07 39.18 29.84
N GLN A 35 12.23 40.20 29.66
CA GLN A 35 10.89 40.04 29.06
C GLN A 35 10.98 39.63 27.59
N LEU A 36 11.88 40.25 26.82
CA LEU A 36 12.13 39.86 25.43
C LEU A 36 12.62 38.41 25.33
N LEU A 37 13.58 38.00 26.16
CA LEU A 37 14.07 36.62 26.20
C LEU A 37 12.96 35.61 26.54
N ILE A 38 12.08 35.93 27.49
CA ILE A 38 10.94 35.06 27.83
C ILE A 38 9.96 34.96 26.65
N VAL A 39 9.65 36.07 25.98
CA VAL A 39 8.76 36.07 24.82
C VAL A 39 9.35 35.25 23.67
N PHE A 40 10.64 35.43 23.36
CA PHE A 40 11.32 34.65 22.34
C PHE A 40 11.40 33.16 22.70
N ALA A 41 11.64 32.82 23.97
CA ALA A 41 11.65 31.44 24.42
C ALA A 41 10.25 30.78 24.28
N VAL A 42 9.18 31.49 24.66
CA VAL A 42 7.81 31.00 24.50
C VAL A 42 7.44 30.85 23.02
N LEU A 43 7.79 31.81 22.17
CA LEU A 43 7.58 31.71 20.73
C LEU A 43 8.36 30.55 20.11
N ALA A 44 9.61 30.32 20.53
CA ALA A 44 10.42 29.20 20.06
C ALA A 44 9.84 27.85 20.48
N VAL A 45 9.32 27.74 21.71
CA VAL A 45 8.65 26.52 22.19
C VAL A 45 7.34 26.29 21.43
N LEU A 46 6.53 27.32 21.20
CA LEU A 46 5.29 27.21 20.43
C LEU A 46 5.56 26.86 18.95
N ALA A 47 6.58 27.47 18.35
CA ALA A 47 7.01 27.14 17.00
C ALA A 47 7.54 25.71 16.91
N GLY A 48 8.37 25.27 17.87
CA GLY A 48 8.87 23.90 17.96
C GLY A 48 7.75 22.88 18.14
N ALA A 49 6.76 23.17 18.99
CA ALA A 49 5.59 22.32 19.18
C ALA A 49 4.73 22.24 17.91
N LEU A 50 4.53 23.35 17.18
CA LEU A 50 3.84 23.36 15.90
C LEU A 50 4.60 22.57 14.83
N LEU A 51 5.94 22.67 14.82
CA LEU A 51 6.80 21.97 13.87
C LEU A 51 6.83 20.46 14.16
N LEU A 52 6.86 20.06 15.43
CA LEU A 52 6.68 18.67 15.85
C LEU A 52 5.27 18.14 15.53
N PHE A 53 4.22 18.92 15.79
CA PHE A 53 2.84 18.54 15.48
C PHE A 53 2.62 18.38 13.97
N THR A 54 3.19 19.27 13.15
CA THR A 54 3.16 19.12 11.70
C THR A 54 3.94 17.88 11.25
N TYR A 55 5.09 17.57 11.84
CA TYR A 55 5.86 16.36 11.50
C TYR A 55 5.14 15.05 11.85
N ASP A 56 4.47 14.98 13.01
CA ASP A 56 3.81 13.75 13.47
C ASP A 56 2.41 13.53 12.87
N ILE A 57 1.62 14.59 12.67
CA ILE A 57 0.21 14.47 12.27
C ILE A 57 0.00 14.68 10.78
N ILE A 58 0.80 15.54 10.14
CA ILE A 58 0.74 15.76 8.70
C ILE A 58 2.09 15.32 8.15
N LYS A 59 2.24 14.02 7.86
CA LYS A 59 3.42 13.57 7.10
C LYS A 59 3.39 14.23 5.72
N ILE A 60 3.97 15.42 5.62
CA ILE A 60 4.14 16.16 4.37
C ILE A 60 5.23 15.40 3.62
N GLU A 61 4.80 14.41 2.87
CA GLU A 61 5.60 13.68 1.91
C GLU A 61 6.03 14.67 0.81
N TRP A 62 7.15 15.34 1.03
CA TRP A 62 7.76 16.18 0.01
C TRP A 62 8.09 15.33 -1.22
N VAL A 63 7.81 15.86 -2.40
CA VAL A 63 7.86 15.22 -3.74
C VAL A 63 9.25 14.69 -4.16
N SER A 64 10.19 14.57 -3.23
CA SER A 64 11.59 14.19 -3.44
C SER A 64 12.04 13.03 -2.56
N PHE A 65 11.15 12.37 -1.82
CA PHE A 65 11.48 11.10 -1.22
C PHE A 65 11.66 10.05 -2.32
N MET A 66 12.83 9.43 -2.41
CA MET A 66 13.12 8.29 -3.29
C MET A 66 12.22 7.06 -3.04
N GLY A 67 11.25 7.13 -2.12
CA GLY A 67 10.19 6.14 -1.95
C GLY A 67 8.92 6.42 -2.78
N ILE A 68 8.69 7.67 -3.21
CA ILE A 68 7.53 8.05 -4.02
C ILE A 68 7.99 8.22 -5.46
N GLN A 69 8.18 7.09 -6.13
CA GLN A 69 8.45 7.05 -7.55
C GLN A 69 7.18 6.63 -8.29
N PRO A 70 6.98 7.05 -9.55
CA PRO A 70 5.94 6.47 -10.40
C PRO A 70 6.19 4.98 -10.72
N SER A 71 7.34 4.43 -10.30
CA SER A 71 7.62 2.99 -10.32
C SER A 71 7.06 2.30 -9.08
N PHE A 72 6.59 1.06 -9.30
CA PHE A 72 5.94 0.16 -8.35
C PHE A 72 6.53 0.19 -6.93
N THR A 73 5.64 0.18 -5.93
CA THR A 73 6.02 -0.17 -4.57
C THR A 73 6.36 -1.66 -4.49
N ASN A 74 7.17 -2.05 -3.50
CA ASN A 74 7.45 -3.47 -3.28
C ASN A 74 6.13 -4.21 -2.98
N MET A 75 5.84 -5.28 -3.74
CA MET A 75 4.61 -6.08 -3.68
C MET A 75 3.37 -5.46 -4.35
N GLU A 76 3.49 -4.36 -5.10
CA GLU A 76 2.42 -3.93 -6.01
C GLU A 76 2.27 -4.97 -7.13
N GLN A 77 1.02 -5.31 -7.50
CA GLN A 77 0.79 -6.24 -8.60
C GLN A 77 1.37 -5.68 -9.90
N PRO A 78 1.97 -6.51 -10.77
CA PRO A 78 2.41 -6.07 -12.10
C PRO A 78 1.25 -5.42 -12.85
N LEU A 79 1.53 -4.39 -13.65
CA LEU A 79 0.50 -3.79 -14.51
C LEU A 79 -0.17 -4.89 -15.33
N PRO A 80 -1.50 -4.89 -15.43
CA PRO A 80 -2.19 -5.80 -16.33
C PRO A 80 -1.66 -5.56 -17.73
N VAL A 81 -1.41 -6.66 -18.45
CA VAL A 81 -0.98 -6.59 -19.85
C VAL A 81 -1.98 -5.73 -20.66
N PRO A 82 -1.51 -4.86 -21.57
CA PRO A 82 -2.39 -4.05 -22.39
C PRO A 82 -3.44 -4.92 -23.07
N ALA A 83 -4.70 -4.48 -23.15
CA ALA A 83 -5.80 -5.31 -23.68
C ALA A 83 -5.59 -5.83 -25.13
N ARG A 84 -4.59 -5.31 -25.86
CA ARG A 84 -4.24 -5.71 -27.23
C ARG A 84 -2.83 -6.32 -27.36
N SER A 85 -2.12 -6.55 -26.27
CA SER A 85 -0.84 -7.27 -26.34
C SER A 85 -1.09 -8.75 -26.58
N ILE A 86 -0.49 -9.28 -27.64
CA ILE A 86 -0.48 -10.72 -27.92
C ILE A 86 0.82 -11.26 -27.30
N PRO A 87 0.76 -12.16 -26.30
CA PRO A 87 1.98 -12.75 -25.76
C PRO A 87 2.74 -13.49 -26.87
N VAL A 88 4.07 -13.47 -26.82
CA VAL A 88 4.90 -14.15 -27.83
C VAL A 88 4.68 -15.66 -27.79
N GLU A 89 4.37 -16.21 -26.61
CA GLU A 89 3.93 -17.61 -26.46
C GLU A 89 2.43 -17.86 -26.76
N GLY A 90 1.67 -16.82 -27.16
CA GLY A 90 0.23 -16.89 -27.38
C GLY A 90 -0.60 -16.67 -26.11
N VAL A 91 -1.91 -16.49 -26.27
CA VAL A 91 -2.82 -16.22 -25.14
C VAL A 91 -2.95 -17.48 -24.27
N ALA A 92 -2.40 -17.44 -23.07
CA ALA A 92 -2.49 -18.54 -22.09
C ALA A 92 -3.94 -18.91 -21.75
N TYR A 93 -4.78 -17.88 -21.61
CA TYR A 93 -6.24 -17.95 -21.55
C TYR A 93 -6.79 -16.53 -21.73
N ILE A 94 -8.01 -16.41 -22.28
CA ILE A 94 -8.73 -15.13 -22.35
C ILE A 94 -9.84 -15.16 -21.27
N PRO A 95 -9.86 -14.22 -20.31
CA PRO A 95 -10.93 -14.13 -19.34
C PRO A 95 -12.30 -14.09 -20.04
N GLY A 96 -13.22 -14.99 -19.64
CA GLY A 96 -14.58 -15.06 -20.22
C GLY A 96 -14.75 -15.97 -21.45
N MET A 97 -13.66 -16.50 -22.04
CA MET A 97 -13.73 -17.45 -23.17
C MET A 97 -13.79 -18.93 -22.75
N GLY A 98 -13.90 -19.20 -21.45
CA GLY A 98 -13.91 -20.56 -20.90
C GLY A 98 -12.52 -21.13 -20.60
N ALA A 99 -12.49 -22.40 -20.21
CA ALA A 99 -11.27 -23.11 -19.87
C ALA A 99 -10.46 -23.44 -21.15
N PRO A 100 -9.15 -23.12 -21.20
CA PRO A 100 -8.35 -23.39 -22.39
C PRO A 100 -8.14 -24.89 -22.61
N THR A 101 -8.00 -25.31 -23.87
CA THR A 101 -7.60 -26.68 -24.22
C THR A 101 -6.08 -26.80 -24.10
N ASN A 102 -5.60 -27.94 -23.61
CA ASN A 102 -4.17 -28.20 -23.48
C ASN A 102 -3.50 -28.31 -24.85
N PRO A 103 -2.57 -27.41 -25.22
CA PRO A 103 -1.85 -27.47 -26.49
C PRO A 103 -0.57 -28.31 -26.39
N VAL A 104 -0.19 -28.78 -25.20
CA VAL A 104 1.06 -29.51 -24.94
C VAL A 104 0.76 -30.99 -24.82
N GLU A 105 1.30 -31.77 -25.76
CA GLU A 105 1.25 -33.23 -25.72
C GLU A 105 1.81 -33.78 -24.40
N ALA A 106 1.11 -34.78 -23.83
CA ALA A 106 1.50 -35.45 -22.60
C ALA A 106 2.60 -36.50 -22.85
N ASP A 107 3.71 -36.08 -23.47
CA ASP A 107 4.87 -36.93 -23.70
C ASP A 107 5.70 -37.16 -22.42
N ALA A 108 6.62 -38.11 -22.45
CA ALA A 108 7.45 -38.45 -21.30
C ALA A 108 8.31 -37.26 -20.81
N ALA A 109 8.72 -36.36 -21.71
CA ALA A 109 9.53 -35.20 -21.34
C ALA A 109 8.69 -34.14 -20.62
N SER A 110 7.46 -33.91 -21.09
CA SER A 110 6.41 -33.08 -20.50
C SER A 110 6.06 -33.54 -19.10
N VAL A 111 5.77 -34.82 -18.93
CA VAL A 111 5.49 -35.43 -17.61
C VAL A 111 6.70 -35.32 -16.68
N THR A 112 7.92 -35.55 -17.18
CA THR A 112 9.14 -35.45 -16.36
C THR A 112 9.40 -34.01 -15.88
N ARG A 113 9.24 -33.01 -16.75
CA ARG A 113 9.33 -31.60 -16.36
C ARG A 113 8.22 -31.25 -15.36
N GLY A 114 6.99 -31.68 -15.63
CA GLY A 114 5.85 -31.50 -14.73
C GLY A 114 6.09 -32.07 -13.34
N ALA A 115 6.69 -33.25 -13.23
CA ALA A 115 7.04 -33.87 -11.96
C ALA A 115 8.06 -33.04 -11.16
N GLN A 116 9.08 -32.50 -11.83
CA GLN A 116 10.07 -31.62 -11.20
C GLN A 116 9.44 -30.33 -10.68
N LEU A 117 8.62 -29.68 -11.51
CA LEU A 117 7.90 -28.46 -11.14
C LEU A 117 6.91 -28.71 -10.01
N PHE A 118 6.19 -29.84 -10.03
CA PHE A 118 5.28 -30.24 -8.96
C PHE A 118 6.03 -30.43 -7.64
N ALA A 119 7.19 -31.08 -7.66
CA ALA A 119 8.00 -31.27 -6.46
C ALA A 119 8.45 -29.93 -5.84
N ILE A 120 8.74 -28.92 -6.67
CA ILE A 120 9.21 -27.60 -6.23
C ILE A 120 8.05 -26.74 -5.70
N HIS A 121 6.96 -26.65 -6.47
CA HIS A 121 5.91 -25.64 -6.21
C HIS A 121 4.65 -26.20 -5.54
N CYS A 122 4.37 -27.50 -5.65
CA CYS A 122 3.08 -28.08 -5.26
C CYS A 122 3.20 -29.05 -4.08
N ALA A 123 4.26 -29.87 -4.04
CA ALA A 123 4.40 -30.98 -3.10
C ALA A 123 4.49 -30.55 -1.62
N MET A 124 4.97 -29.33 -1.33
CA MET A 124 5.00 -28.82 0.05
C MET A 124 3.60 -28.75 0.69
N CYS A 125 2.57 -28.47 -0.11
CA CYS A 125 1.19 -28.41 0.36
C CYS A 125 0.39 -29.67 -0.03
N HIS A 126 0.52 -30.14 -1.27
CA HIS A 126 -0.28 -31.26 -1.78
C HIS A 126 0.34 -32.64 -1.53
N GLY A 127 1.55 -32.73 -0.99
CA GLY A 127 2.27 -33.98 -0.79
C GLY A 127 2.95 -34.48 -2.08
N ALA A 128 4.01 -35.28 -1.96
CA ALA A 128 4.72 -35.81 -3.12
C ALA A 128 3.86 -36.76 -3.97
N ALA A 129 2.90 -37.46 -3.33
CA ALA A 129 1.93 -38.31 -4.01
C ALA A 129 0.66 -37.56 -4.46
N GLY A 130 0.54 -36.25 -4.16
CA GLY A 130 -0.68 -35.48 -4.44
C GLY A 130 -1.86 -35.85 -3.55
N ASP A 131 -1.64 -36.50 -2.41
CA ASP A 131 -2.69 -36.96 -1.48
C ASP A 131 -3.28 -35.85 -0.58
N GLY A 132 -2.76 -34.62 -0.71
CA GLY A 132 -3.15 -33.49 0.13
C GLY A 132 -2.46 -33.48 1.50
N ALA A 133 -1.49 -34.39 1.74
CA ALA A 133 -0.76 -34.53 3.00
C ALA A 133 0.66 -33.94 2.91
N GLY A 134 0.81 -32.77 2.29
CA GLY A 134 2.09 -32.05 2.28
C GLY A 134 2.53 -31.62 3.68
N GLN A 135 3.82 -31.33 3.84
CA GLN A 135 4.41 -30.92 5.13
C GLN A 135 3.72 -29.68 5.72
N LEU A 136 3.26 -28.77 4.85
CA LEU A 136 2.53 -27.57 5.27
C LEU A 136 1.03 -27.81 5.46
N ALA A 137 0.46 -28.92 4.96
CA ALA A 137 -0.98 -29.15 4.96
C ALA A 137 -1.63 -29.08 6.34
N ALA A 138 -0.91 -29.51 7.39
CA ALA A 138 -1.38 -29.46 8.77
C ALA A 138 -1.41 -28.04 9.37
N LEU A 139 -0.66 -27.10 8.78
CA LEU A 139 -0.55 -25.71 9.24
C LEU A 139 -1.53 -24.77 8.53
N LEU A 140 -2.13 -25.19 7.41
CA LEU A 140 -3.10 -24.39 6.68
C LEU A 140 -4.49 -24.51 7.31
N ALA A 141 -5.19 -23.38 7.43
CA ALA A 141 -6.58 -23.36 7.90
C ALA A 141 -7.52 -24.16 6.98
N ASN A 142 -7.23 -24.15 5.68
CA ASN A 142 -7.92 -24.94 4.66
C ASN A 142 -6.99 -26.03 4.17
N LYS A 143 -7.33 -27.30 4.43
CA LYS A 143 -6.52 -28.42 3.96
C LYS A 143 -6.46 -28.46 2.43
N PRO A 144 -5.27 -28.65 1.83
CA PRO A 144 -5.13 -28.88 0.40
C PRO A 144 -5.97 -30.07 -0.07
N ALA A 145 -6.51 -29.99 -1.29
CA ALA A 145 -7.25 -31.08 -1.87
C ALA A 145 -6.32 -32.26 -2.20
N ASN A 146 -6.85 -33.47 -2.02
CA ASN A 146 -6.24 -34.67 -2.57
C ASN A 146 -6.47 -34.69 -4.09
N LEU A 147 -5.38 -34.58 -4.84
CA LEU A 147 -5.33 -34.48 -6.29
C LEU A 147 -5.58 -35.81 -6.98
N THR A 148 -5.48 -36.94 -6.27
CA THR A 148 -5.73 -38.27 -6.82
C THR A 148 -7.23 -38.63 -6.85
N LEU A 149 -8.06 -37.89 -6.10
CA LEU A 149 -9.49 -38.18 -6.02
C LEU A 149 -10.23 -37.87 -7.34
N PRO A 150 -11.31 -38.62 -7.65
CA PRO A 150 -12.11 -38.40 -8.86
C PRO A 150 -12.68 -36.98 -8.98
N ILE A 151 -12.95 -36.30 -7.86
CA ILE A 151 -13.45 -34.91 -7.89
C ILE A 151 -12.44 -33.93 -8.51
N VAL A 152 -11.14 -34.21 -8.41
CA VAL A 152 -10.08 -33.43 -9.05
C VAL A 152 -9.78 -34.01 -10.42
N GLN A 153 -9.64 -35.33 -10.54
CA GLN A 153 -9.31 -35.99 -11.80
C GLN A 153 -10.41 -35.88 -12.87
N ASN A 154 -11.68 -35.69 -12.50
CA ASN A 154 -12.76 -35.46 -13.47
C ASN A 154 -12.87 -34.00 -13.95
N LYS A 155 -12.07 -33.07 -13.41
CA LYS A 155 -12.00 -31.70 -13.94
C LYS A 155 -11.37 -31.73 -15.32
N SER A 156 -11.69 -30.75 -16.17
CA SER A 156 -10.99 -30.59 -17.45
C SER A 156 -9.56 -30.08 -17.23
N ASP A 157 -8.66 -30.36 -18.19
CA ASP A 157 -7.27 -29.88 -18.13
C ASP A 157 -7.20 -28.36 -18.00
N GLY A 158 -8.05 -27.65 -18.74
CA GLY A 158 -8.17 -26.20 -18.65
C GLY A 158 -8.63 -25.70 -17.28
N ALA A 159 -9.50 -26.44 -16.58
CA ALA A 159 -9.91 -26.08 -15.24
C ALA A 159 -8.76 -26.24 -14.23
N LEU A 160 -7.93 -27.28 -14.38
CA LEU A 160 -6.71 -27.45 -13.58
C LEU A 160 -5.69 -26.35 -13.89
N PHE A 161 -5.48 -26.04 -15.17
CA PHE A 161 -4.62 -24.96 -15.62
C PHE A 161 -5.03 -23.59 -15.04
N LEU A 162 -6.33 -23.28 -15.07
CA LEU A 162 -6.86 -22.04 -14.49
C LEU A 162 -6.72 -22.01 -12.97
N THR A 163 -6.89 -23.14 -12.30
CA THR A 163 -6.68 -23.24 -10.85
C THR A 163 -5.22 -22.96 -10.49
N ILE A 164 -4.26 -23.48 -11.24
CA ILE A 164 -2.83 -23.20 -11.04
C ILE A 164 -2.52 -21.73 -11.35
N THR A 165 -3.13 -21.19 -12.40
CA THR A 165 -2.89 -19.82 -12.88
C THR A 165 -3.45 -18.77 -11.93
N LEU A 166 -4.71 -18.92 -11.51
CA LEU A 166 -5.43 -17.92 -10.71
C LEU A 166 -5.35 -18.20 -9.21
N GLY A 167 -5.02 -19.43 -8.83
CA GLY A 167 -5.17 -19.89 -7.45
C GLY A 167 -6.64 -19.99 -7.03
N ILE A 168 -6.83 -20.15 -5.73
CA ILE A 168 -8.12 -20.13 -5.05
C ILE A 168 -7.98 -19.17 -3.87
N GLU A 169 -8.75 -18.08 -3.89
CA GLU A 169 -8.67 -17.04 -2.87
C GLU A 169 -8.75 -17.61 -1.44
N GLY A 170 -7.79 -17.26 -0.60
CA GLY A 170 -7.69 -17.74 0.79
C GLY A 170 -7.36 -19.23 0.98
N ARG A 171 -7.05 -19.98 -0.10
CA ARG A 171 -6.73 -21.43 -0.04
C ARG A 171 -5.46 -21.81 -0.80
N MET A 172 -5.33 -21.37 -2.04
CA MET A 172 -4.22 -21.70 -2.93
C MET A 172 -3.70 -20.42 -3.59
N PRO A 173 -2.39 -20.10 -3.50
CA PRO A 173 -1.84 -18.94 -4.17
C PRO A 173 -1.85 -19.11 -5.70
N ALA A 174 -1.91 -17.99 -6.41
CA ALA A 174 -1.72 -17.97 -7.87
C ALA A 174 -0.25 -18.28 -8.21
N LEU A 175 -0.01 -19.11 -9.22
CA LEU A 175 1.33 -19.48 -9.69
C LEU A 175 1.64 -18.93 -11.09
N ASN A 176 0.82 -18.04 -11.63
CA ASN A 176 1.05 -17.41 -12.94
C ASN A 176 2.37 -16.64 -13.04
N GLU A 177 2.87 -16.09 -11.92
CA GLU A 177 4.16 -15.39 -11.85
C GLU A 177 5.36 -16.33 -11.64
N ASN A 178 5.11 -17.53 -11.12
CA ASN A 178 6.15 -18.50 -10.80
C ASN A 178 6.37 -19.53 -11.93
N LEU A 179 5.35 -19.76 -12.76
CA LEU A 179 5.35 -20.78 -13.81
C LEU A 179 4.98 -20.17 -15.16
N LEU A 180 5.78 -20.47 -16.17
CA LEU A 180 5.47 -20.16 -17.56
C LEU A 180 4.19 -20.90 -17.99
N VAL A 181 3.57 -20.42 -19.07
CA VAL A 181 2.34 -21.02 -19.61
C VAL A 181 2.55 -22.49 -19.96
N ARG A 182 3.66 -22.80 -20.63
CA ARG A 182 4.02 -24.18 -21.00
C ARG A 182 4.29 -25.06 -19.80
N GLU A 183 4.97 -24.54 -18.79
CA GLU A 183 5.30 -25.25 -17.55
C GLU A 183 4.05 -25.63 -16.75
N ARG A 184 3.04 -24.76 -16.73
CA ARG A 184 1.73 -25.09 -16.14
C ARG A 184 1.05 -26.25 -16.86
N TRP A 185 1.15 -26.34 -18.18
CA TRP A 185 0.64 -27.49 -18.94
C TRP A 185 1.44 -28.76 -18.67
N ASP A 186 2.77 -28.67 -18.58
CA ASP A 186 3.63 -29.80 -18.18
C ASP A 186 3.20 -30.33 -16.78
N VAL A 187 2.91 -29.44 -15.82
CA VAL A 187 2.37 -29.82 -14.49
C VAL A 187 1.00 -30.49 -14.62
N VAL A 188 0.07 -29.95 -15.41
CA VAL A 188 -1.25 -30.58 -15.64
C VAL A 188 -1.10 -31.98 -16.22
N ASN A 189 -0.19 -32.18 -17.18
CA ASN A 189 0.11 -33.49 -17.75
C ASN A 189 0.64 -34.46 -16.69
N PHE A 190 1.51 -34.00 -15.80
CA PHE A 190 1.95 -34.80 -14.65
C PHE A 190 0.80 -35.13 -13.69
N LEU A 191 -0.11 -34.19 -13.39
CA LEU A 191 -1.27 -34.44 -12.52
C LEU A 191 -2.17 -35.58 -13.04
N ARG A 192 -2.24 -35.79 -14.35
CA ARG A 192 -2.98 -36.91 -14.97
C ARG A 192 -2.34 -38.26 -14.75
N THR A 193 -1.06 -38.29 -14.41
CA THR A 193 -0.36 -39.53 -14.07
C THR A 193 -0.55 -39.93 -12.60
N LEU A 194 -1.03 -39.01 -11.76
CA LEU A 194 -1.32 -39.28 -10.36
C LEU A 194 -2.61 -40.12 -10.25
N ALA A 195 -2.47 -41.36 -9.79
CA ALA A 195 -3.59 -42.25 -9.52
C ALA A 195 -3.93 -42.26 -8.03
N ALA A 196 -5.20 -42.51 -7.71
CA ALA A 196 -5.60 -42.83 -6.35
C ALA A 196 -4.96 -44.17 -5.94
N PRO A 197 -4.39 -44.28 -4.72
CA PRO A 197 -3.92 -45.55 -4.20
C PRO A 197 -5.05 -46.56 -3.99
#